data_AF-G7VHN8-F1
#
_entry.id   AF-G7VHN8-F1
#
_cell.length_a   1.000
_cell.length_b   1.000
_cell.length_c   1.000
_cell.angle_alpha   90.00
_cell.angle_beta   90.00
_cell.angle_gamma   90.00
#
_symmetry.space_group_name_H-M   'P 1'
#
loop_
_entity.id
_entity.type
_entity.pdbx_description
1 polymer ?
#
loop_
_entity_poly.entity_id
_entity_poly.type
_entity_poly.pdbx_seq_one_letter_code
_entity_poly.pdbx_strand_id
1 'polypeptide(L)' 'MGGRQRTSLFMTSEEEAKKLGIETAEEEKKKKEKKEEKTQKKK' A
#
# COMPACT_ATOMS: atom_id res chain seq x y z
N MET A 1 15.50 -31.12 -8.85
CA MET A 1 15.19 -29.83 -8.22
C MET A 1 14.13 -29.12 -9.08
N GLY A 2 12.85 -29.43 -8.86
CA GLY A 2 11.75 -28.90 -9.68
C GLY A 2 10.79 -28.10 -8.82
N GLY A 3 11.16 -26.86 -8.49
CA GLY A 3 10.27 -25.95 -7.78
C GLY A 3 9.41 -25.19 -8.78
N ARG A 4 8.09 -25.29 -8.65
CA ARG A 4 7.14 -24.45 -9.39
C ARG A 4 7.42 -23.00 -8.98
N GLN A 5 8.07 -22.24 -9.86
CA GLN A 5 8.29 -20.81 -9.64
C GLN A 5 6.93 -20.16 -9.43
N ARG A 6 6.76 -19.52 -8.29
CA ARG A 6 5.64 -18.59 -8.09
C ARG A 6 5.96 -17.40 -8.99
N THR A 7 5.45 -17.40 -10.20
CA THR A 7 5.37 -16.18 -10.98
C THR A 7 4.42 -15.26 -10.23
N SER A 8 4.92 -14.10 -9.78
CA SER A 8 4.09 -13.09 -9.14
C SER A 8 3.07 -12.63 -10.18
N LEU A 9 1.85 -13.16 -10.09
CA LEU A 9 0.83 -13.06 -11.13
C LEU A 9 0.41 -11.61 -11.41
N PHE A 10 0.75 -10.65 -10.54
CA PHE A 10 0.41 -9.25 -10.75
C PHE A 10 1.50 -8.34 -10.17
N MET A 11 2.31 -7.74 -11.03
CA MET A 11 2.93 -6.45 -10.72
C MET A 11 2.03 -5.36 -11.32
N THR A 12 0.90 -5.10 -10.65
CA THR A 12 0.03 -3.98 -11.03
C THR A 12 0.79 -2.68 -10.84
N SER A 13 0.70 -1.79 -11.83
CA SER A 13 1.24 -0.43 -11.69
C SER A 13 0.47 0.34 -10.61
N GLU A 14 1.10 1.38 -10.05
CA GLU A 14 0.45 2.24 -9.05
C GLU A 14 -0.81 2.92 -9.61
N GLU A 15 -0.85 3.19 -10.91
CA GLU A 15 -2.01 3.78 -11.59
C GLU A 15 -3.19 2.80 -11.71
N GLU A 16 -2.90 1.54 -12.00
CA GLU A 16 -3.91 0.47 -12.01
C GLU A 16 -4.39 0.14 -10.61
N ALA A 17 -3.49 0.10 -9.62
CA ALA A 17 -3.84 -0.09 -8.21
C ALA A 17 -4.83 0.99 -7.73
N LYS A 18 -4.59 2.26 -8.08
CA LYS A 18 -5.50 3.37 -7.78
C LYS A 18 -6.87 3.20 -8.44
N LYS A 19 -6.93 2.79 -9.70
CA LYS A 19 -8.20 2.53 -10.42
C LYS A 19 -8.97 1.35 -9.82
N LEU A 20 -8.25 0.35 -9.32
CA LEU A 20 -8.82 -0.84 -8.68
C LEU A 20 -9.17 -0.61 -7.21
N GLY A 21 -8.92 0.60 -6.67
CA GLY A 21 -9.17 0.91 -5.26
C GLY A 21 -8.29 0.12 -4.29
N ILE A 22 -7.14 -0.37 -4.76
CA ILE A 22 -6.16 -1.08 -3.95
C ILE A 22 -5.35 -0.02 -3.21
N GLU A 23 -5.50 0.04 -1.89
CA GLU A 23 -4.70 0.93 -1.05
C GLU A 23 -3.22 0.53 -1.18
N THR A 24 -2.40 1.44 -1.71
CA THR A 24 -0.97 1.20 -1.82
C THR A 24 -0.30 1.48 -0.48
N ALA A 25 0.84 0.84 -0.22
CA ALA A 25 1.60 1.03 1.02
C ALA A 25 1.99 2.50 1.27
N GLU A 26 2.07 3.32 0.22
CA GLU A 26 2.33 4.76 0.33
C GLU A 26 1.13 5.53 0.90
N GLU A 27 -0.09 5.12 0.55
CA GLU A 27 -1.33 5.74 1.00
C GLU A 27 -1.64 5.37 2.47
N GLU A 28 -1.35 4.14 2.86
CA GLU A 28 -1.44 3.71 4.27
C GLU A 28 -0.46 4.49 5.17
N LYS A 29 0.79 4.70 4.72
CA LYS A 29 1.79 5.47 5.47
C LYS A 29 1.34 6.91 5.68
N LYS A 30 0.85 7.58 4.62
CA LYS A 30 0.30 8.95 4.72
C LYS A 30 -0.93 9.03 5.65
N LYS A 31 -1.79 8.02 5.67
CA LYS A 31 -2.93 7.95 6.61
C LYS A 31 -2.47 7.80 8.07
N LYS A 32 -1.42 7.01 8.33
CA LYS A 32 -0.86 6.83 9.68
C LYS A 32 -0.21 8.11 10.19
N GLU A 33 0.62 8.76 9.39
CA GLU A 33 1.26 10.04 9.76
C GLU A 33 0.23 11.13 10.07
N LYS A 34 -0.81 11.28 9.23
CA LYS A 34 -1.90 12.24 9.50
C LYS A 34 -2.68 11.94 10.79
N LYS A 35 -2.79 10.67 11.19
CA LYS A 35 -3.43 10.30 12.45
C LYS A 35 -2.54 10.65 13.64
N GLU A 36 -1.25 10.36 13.54
CA GLU A 36 -0.26 10.69 14.58
C GLU A 36 -0.11 12.20 14.78
N GLU A 37 -0.10 12.98 13.70
CA GLU A 37 -0.03 14.45 13.79
C GLU A 37 -1.29 15.03 14.49
N LYS A 38 -2.47 14.44 14.22
CA LYS A 38 -3.73 14.84 14.87
C LYS A 38 -3.79 14.46 16.35
N THR A 39 -3.20 13.33 16.75
CA THR A 39 -3.13 12.94 18.16
C THR A 39 -2.09 13.74 18.94
N GLN A 40 -1.00 14.18 18.30
CA GLN A 40 0.00 15.04 18.92
C GLN A 40 -0.50 16.49 19.10
N LYS A 41 -1.27 17.04 18.16
CA LYS A 41 -1.88 18.38 18.29
C LYS A 41 -3.02 18.48 19.32
N LYS A 42 -3.51 17.35 19.83
CA LYS A 42 -4.59 17.29 20.83
C LYS A 42 -4.09 17.11 22.27
N LYS A 43 -2.80 16.84 22.47
CA LYS A 43 -2.15 16.89 23.79
C LYS A 43 -1.55 18.26 24.00
#